data_AF-R9IR55-F1
#
_entry.id   AF-R9IR55-F1
#
_cell.length_a   1.000
_cell.length_b   1.000
_cell.length_c   1.000
_cell.angle_alpha   90.00
_cell.angle_beta   90.00
_cell.angle_gamma   90.00
#
_symmetry.space_group_name_H-M   'P 1'
#
loop_
_entity.id
_entity.type
_entity.pdbx_description
1 polymer ?
#
loop_
_entity_poly.entity_id
_entity_poly.type
_entity_poly.pdbx_seq_one_letter_code
_entity_poly.pdbx_strand_id
1 'polypeptide(L)' 'MEYDFYAEQKYYGDGKVEARVLTAGEAESLGYEDGYKGKKDGCTVYVDGFYSERAVRNFLSGLYNCITVD' A
#
# COMPACT_ATOMS: atom_id res chain seq x y z
N MET A 1 -5.69 -6.23 13.25
CA MET A 1 -5.72 -5.22 12.18
C MET A 1 -7.01 -4.41 12.28
N GLU A 2 -6.93 -3.09 12.12
CA GLU A 2 -8.08 -2.16 12.20
C GLU A 2 -8.97 -2.21 10.95
N TYR A 3 -8.39 -2.57 9.80
CA TYR A 3 -9.06 -2.58 8.50
C TYR A 3 -8.99 -3.96 7.83
N ASP A 4 -9.90 -4.22 6.89
CA ASP A 4 -9.95 -5.48 6.14
C ASP A 4 -8.89 -5.55 5.03
N PHE A 5 -8.55 -4.38 4.47
CA PHE A 5 -7.60 -4.25 3.37
C PHE A 5 -6.60 -3.13 3.61
N TYR A 6 -5.42 -3.26 3.01
CA TYR A 6 -4.33 -2.30 3.12
C TYR A 6 -3.70 -2.01 1.76
N ALA A 7 -3.32 -0.75 1.54
CA ALA A 7 -2.62 -0.28 0.37
C ALA A 7 -1.12 -0.16 0.66
N GLU A 8 -0.30 -1.15 0.32
CA GLU A 8 1.15 -0.94 0.31
C GLU A 8 1.52 -0.10 -0.90
N GLN A 9 2.26 0.98 -0.68
CA GLN A 9 2.73 1.89 -1.73
C GLN A 9 4.25 2.07 -1.61
N LYS A 10 5.00 1.72 -2.64
CA LYS A 10 6.45 1.89 -2.75
C LYS A 10 6.76 3.04 -3.71
N TYR A 11 7.33 4.10 -3.18
CA TYR A 11 7.72 5.30 -3.94
C TYR A 11 9.22 5.26 -4.24
N TYR A 12 9.55 5.23 -5.52
CA TYR A 12 10.92 5.18 -6.03
C TYR A 12 11.43 6.59 -6.35
N GLY A 13 12.76 6.76 -6.37
CA GLY A 13 13.40 8.07 -6.60
C GLY A 13 13.19 8.65 -8.00
N ASP A 14 12.77 7.84 -8.97
CA ASP A 14 12.41 8.24 -10.33
C ASP A 14 10.94 8.67 -10.45
N GLY A 15 10.18 8.68 -9.35
CA GLY A 15 8.77 9.04 -9.33
C GLY A 15 7.83 7.91 -9.76
N LYS A 16 8.32 6.68 -9.94
CA LYS A 16 7.47 5.49 -10.07
C LYS A 16 6.83 5.15 -8.71
N VAL A 17 5.59 4.69 -8.75
CA VAL A 17 4.93 4.05 -7.61
C VAL A 17 4.61 2.60 -7.98
N GLU A 18 5.00 1.66 -7.12
CA GLU A 18 4.50 0.28 -7.17
C GLU A 18 3.59 0.09 -5.97
N ALA A 19 2.38 -0.39 -6.19
CA ALA A 19 1.43 -0.61 -5.12
C ALA A 19 0.82 -2.01 -5.18
N ARG A 20 0.36 -2.52 -4.04
CA ARG A 20 -0.43 -3.75 -3.99
C ARG A 20 -1.51 -3.66 -2.93
N VAL A 21 -2.57 -4.42 -3.16
CA VAL A 21 -3.64 -4.62 -2.18
C VAL A 21 -3.25 -5.78 -1.30
N LEU A 22 -3.29 -5.59 0.01
CA LEU A 22 -3.07 -6.63 1.01
C LEU A 22 -4.37 -6.87 1.77
N THR A 23 -4.63 -8.13 2.12
CA THR A 23 -5.57 -8.48 3.18
C THR A 23 -5.00 -8.07 4.54
N ALA A 24 -5.87 -7.96 5.55
CA ALA A 24 -5.46 -7.78 6.94
C ALA A 24 -4.38 -8.78 7.39
N GLY A 25 -4.53 -10.07 7.07
CA GLY A 25 -3.58 -11.11 7.47
C GLY A 25 -2.21 -10.97 6.80
N GLU A 26 -2.17 -10.55 5.53
CA GLU A 26 -0.91 -10.29 4.83
C GLU A 26 -0.20 -9.05 5.39
N ALA A 27 -0.95 -7.98 5.67
CA ALA A 27 -0.40 -6.77 6.29
C ALA A 27 0.18 -7.07 7.69
N GLU A 28 -0.55 -7.82 8.51
CA GLU A 28 -0.07 -8.25 9.84
C GLU A 28 1.21 -9.10 9.74
N SER A 29 1.25 -10.05 8.80
CA SER A 29 2.42 -10.91 8.57
C SER A 29 3.67 -10.12 8.14
N LEU A 30 3.47 -8.95 7.52
CA LEU A 30 4.54 -8.03 7.11
C LEU A 30 4.89 -7.01 8.22
N GLY A 31 4.17 -7.02 9.34
CA GLY A 31 4.32 -6.04 10.43
C GLY A 31 3.84 -4.65 10.05
N TYR A 32 2.91 -4.55 9.10
CA TYR A 32 2.32 -3.28 8.70
C TYR A 32 1.06 -2.96 9.49
N GLU A 33 0.85 -1.67 9.72
CA GLU A 33 -0.33 -1.08 10.32
C GLU A 33 -0.79 0.13 9.49
N ASP A 34 -2.00 0.62 9.76
CA ASP A 34 -2.49 1.84 9.12
C ASP A 34 -1.59 3.03 9.48
N GLY A 35 -1.27 3.87 8.49
CA GLY A 35 -0.36 4.99 8.65
C GLY A 35 1.12 4.60 8.72
N TYR A 36 1.49 3.34 8.48
CA TYR A 36 2.89 2.93 8.45
C TYR A 36 3.68 3.75 7.42
N LYS A 37 4.87 4.19 7.82
CA LYS A 37 5.84 4.87 6.95
C LYS A 37 7.25 4.35 7.23
N GLY A 38 7.92 3.89 6.19
CA GLY A 38 9.28 3.34 6.31
C GLY A 38 10.14 3.53 5.08
N LYS A 39 11.43 3.21 5.19
CA LYS A 39 12.32 3.01 4.04
C LYS A 39 12.66 1.54 3.90
N LYS A 40 12.52 0.99 2.70
CA LYS A 40 12.82 -0.41 2.38
C LYS A 40 13.38 -0.50 0.97
N ASP A 41 14.47 -1.24 0.78
CA ASP A 41 15.06 -1.51 -0.56
C ASP A 41 15.25 -0.25 -1.44
N GLY A 42 15.63 0.87 -0.82
CA GLY A 42 15.85 2.15 -1.51
C GLY A 42 14.58 2.93 -1.89
N CYS A 43 13.38 2.42 -1.58
CA CYS A 43 12.11 3.12 -1.75
C CYS A 43 11.53 3.60 -0.41
N THR A 44 10.61 4.56 -0.48
CA THR A 44 9.77 4.94 0.67
C THR A 44 8.48 4.13 0.61
N VAL A 45 8.15 3.45 1.71
CA VAL A 45 6.95 2.63 1.83
C VAL A 45 5.92 3.36 2.69
N TYR A 46 4.69 3.41 2.20
CA TYR A 46 3.50 3.84 2.94
C TYR A 46 2.47 2.72 2.97
N VAL A 47 1.73 2.59 4.06
CA VAL A 47 0.59 1.67 4.17
C VAL A 47 -0.60 2.40 4.75
N ASP A 48 -1.72 2.34 4.03
CA ASP A 48 -3.00 2.94 4.43
C ASP A 48 -4.08 1.85 4.48
N GLY A 49 -4.94 1.88 5.49
CA GLY A 49 -6.00 0.91 5.75
C GLY A 49 -7.36 1.31 5.17
N PHE A 50 -8.15 0.32 4.74
CA PHE A 50 -9.46 0.51 4.11
C PHE A 50 -10.46 -0.60 4.45
N TYR A 51 -11.73 -0.23 4.62
CA TYR A 51 -12.83 -1.16 4.90
C TYR A 51 -13.30 -2.00 3.70
N SER A 52 -12.81 -1.76 2.48
CA SER A 52 -13.20 -2.55 1.32
C SER A 52 -12.15 -2.55 0.23
N GLU A 53 -12.03 -3.66 -0.49
CA GLU A 53 -11.13 -3.80 -1.64
C GLU A 53 -11.39 -2.71 -2.70
N ARG A 54 -12.66 -2.40 -2.95
CA ARG A 54 -13.05 -1.34 -3.90
C ARG A 54 -12.48 0.02 -3.49
N ALA A 55 -12.47 0.35 -2.19
CA ALA A 55 -11.92 1.61 -1.72
C ALA A 55 -10.40 1.67 -1.92
N VAL A 56 -9.68 0.58 -1.63
CA VAL A 56 -8.23 0.48 -1.89
C VAL A 56 -7.95 0.67 -3.38
N ARG A 57 -8.64 -0.08 -4.24
CA ARG A 57 -8.39 -0.03 -5.69
C ARG A 57 -8.70 1.34 -6.28
N ASN A 58 -9.78 1.99 -5.82
CA ASN A 58 -10.08 3.37 -6.21
C ASN A 58 -8.99 4.35 -5.76
N PHE A 59 -8.51 4.24 -4.53
CA PHE A 59 -7.40 5.05 -4.03
C PHE A 59 -6.13 4.87 -4.88
N LEU A 60 -5.70 3.64 -5.11
CA LEU A 60 -4.51 3.33 -5.90
C LEU A 60 -4.61 3.80 -7.35
N SER A 61 -5.81 3.73 -7.95
CA SER A 61 -6.05 4.23 -9.31
C SER A 61 -5.87 5.74 -9.47
N GLY A 62 -5.93 6.49 -8.37
CA GLY A 62 -5.72 7.94 -8.36
C GLY A 62 -4.24 8.35 -8.24
N LEU A 63 -3.33 7.40 -7.98
CA LEU A 63 -1.91 7.70 -7.80
C LEU A 63 -1.24 7.94 -9.16
N TYR A 64 -0.48 9.03 -9.26
CA TYR A 64 0.29 9.35 -10.47
C TYR A 64 1.43 8.34 -10.67
N ASN A 65 1.61 7.88 -11.91
CA ASN A 65 2.68 6.95 -12.30
C ASN A 65 2.74 5.67 -11.43
N CYS A 66 1.56 5.15 -11.07
CA CYS A 66 1.39 3.98 -10.23
C CYS A 66 1.12 2.73 -11.06
N ILE A 67 1.79 1.63 -10.70
CA ILE A 67 1.48 0.29 -11.18
C ILE A 67 1.02 -0.53 -9.98
N THR A 68 -0.23 -0.97 -10.02
CA THR A 68 -0.75 -1.94 -9.06
C THR A 68 -0.33 -3.34 -9.49
N VAL A 69 0.36 -4.06 -8.61
CA VAL A 69 0.67 -5.48 -8.78
C VAL A 69 -0.31 -6.29 -7.92
N ASP A 70 -0.85 -7.36 -8.49
CA ASP A 70 -1.71 -8.31 -7.78
C ASP A 70 -0.88 -9.29 -6.93
#